data_AF-A0A2J5I9I0-F1
#
_entry.id   AF-A0A2J5I9I0-F1
#
_cell.length_a   1.000
_cell.length_b   1.000
_cell.length_c   1.000
_cell.angle_alpha   90.00
_cell.angle_beta   90.00
_cell.angle_gamma   90.00
#
_symmetry.space_group_name_H-M   'P 1'
#
loop_
_entity.id
_entity.type
_entity.pdbx_description
1 polymer ?
#
loop_
_entity_poly.entity_id
_entity_poly.type
_entity_poly.pdbx_seq_one_letter_code
_entity_poly.pdbx_strand_id
1 'polypeptide(L)'
;MANLTTASGESSLQFMSLPPEIHLLVFRYLSFPWSIHLKLTSSYFNSLLPGLSHQDLLQAEKSRYATFRHLYACRCCLRLRSADQFARRMLERRRSRGGRDARKRFCVECGLTPRTESQEARYGRGAIIDIQGVLYVSESADGEGRERDFRGSGG
;
A
#
# COMPACT_ATOMS: atom_id res chain seq x y z
N MET A 1 63.47 11.86 -1.51
CA MET A 1 62.38 12.86 -1.62
C MET A 1 61.12 12.10 -1.99
N ALA A 2 60.12 12.13 -1.12
CA ALA A 2 58.87 11.40 -1.25
C ALA A 2 57.94 12.06 -2.28
N ASN A 3 57.16 11.26 -2.99
CA ASN A 3 55.82 11.67 -3.46
C ASN A 3 54.93 10.42 -3.53
N LEU A 4 54.16 10.23 -2.46
CA LEU A 4 52.96 9.42 -2.41
C LEU A 4 51.90 10.13 -3.26
N THR A 5 51.58 9.59 -4.43
CA THR A 5 50.39 10.04 -5.16
C THR A 5 49.27 9.07 -4.82
N THR A 6 48.37 9.56 -3.98
CA THR A 6 47.17 8.91 -3.46
C THR A 6 46.29 8.38 -4.60
N ALA A 7 46.09 7.06 -4.61
CA ALA A 7 45.00 6.44 -5.35
C ALA A 7 43.67 6.85 -4.69
N SER A 8 42.93 7.74 -5.33
CA SER A 8 41.53 8.04 -5.01
C SER A 8 40.66 6.86 -5.46
N GLY A 9 40.72 5.76 -4.72
CA GLY A 9 39.78 4.65 -4.78
C GLY A 9 38.63 4.89 -3.81
N GLU A 10 37.76 5.87 -4.07
CA GLU A 10 36.45 5.92 -3.42
C GLU A 10 35.54 4.91 -4.13
N SER A 11 35.71 3.64 -3.81
CA SER A 11 34.68 2.64 -4.03
C SER A 11 33.51 3.01 -3.11
N SER A 12 32.57 3.80 -3.64
CA SER A 12 31.28 4.01 -3.01
C SER A 12 30.67 2.62 -2.76
N LEU A 13 30.74 2.14 -1.52
CA LEU A 13 30.14 0.88 -1.12
C LEU A 13 28.63 1.05 -1.24
N GLN A 14 28.13 0.77 -2.44
CA GLN A 14 26.74 0.94 -2.77
C GLN A 14 26.00 -0.18 -2.05
N PHE A 15 25.08 0.16 -1.15
CA PHE A 15 24.30 -0.85 -0.42
C PHE A 15 23.70 -1.89 -1.38
N MET A 16 23.27 -1.46 -2.57
CA MET A 16 22.71 -2.30 -3.62
C MET A 16 23.70 -3.28 -4.28
N SER A 17 25.01 -3.11 -4.13
CA SER A 17 26.02 -4.05 -4.63
C SER A 17 26.29 -5.20 -3.65
N LEU A 18 25.66 -5.20 -2.48
CA LEU A 18 25.78 -6.30 -1.52
C LEU A 18 24.98 -7.52 -2.00
N PRO A 19 25.46 -8.74 -1.71
CA PRO A 19 24.70 -9.95 -1.96
C PRO A 19 23.34 -9.94 -1.23
N PRO A 20 22.29 -10.56 -1.81
CA PRO A 20 20.96 -10.61 -1.23
C PRO A 20 20.93 -11.25 0.17
N GLU A 21 21.85 -12.15 0.50
CA GLU A 21 22.01 -12.76 1.82
C GLU A 21 22.35 -11.72 2.88
N ILE A 22 23.18 -10.73 2.54
CA ILE A 22 23.55 -9.63 3.44
C ILE A 22 22.34 -8.71 3.62
N HIS A 23 21.58 -8.44 2.56
CA HIS A 23 20.34 -7.68 2.67
C HIS A 23 19.31 -8.35 3.59
N LEU A 24 19.17 -9.68 3.51
CA LEU A 24 18.31 -10.46 4.40
C LEU A 24 18.81 -10.43 5.85
N LEU A 25 20.13 -10.50 6.05
CA LEU A 25 20.74 -10.41 7.37
C LEU A 25 20.49 -9.03 8.00
N VAL A 26 20.71 -7.94 7.25
CA VAL A 26 20.40 -6.57 7.68
C VAL A 26 18.92 -6.47 8.06
N PHE A 27 18.03 -7.00 7.23
CA PHE A 27 16.60 -7.00 7.52
C PHE A 27 16.24 -7.73 8.82
N ARG A 28 16.90 -8.84 9.13
CA ARG A 28 16.68 -9.57 10.39
C ARG A 28 16.97 -8.71 11.63
N TYR A 29 17.85 -7.72 11.52
CA TYR A 29 18.13 -6.75 12.59
C TYR A 29 17.28 -5.48 12.52
N LEU A 30 16.55 -5.25 11.42
CA LEU A 30 15.62 -4.13 11.31
C LEU A 30 14.32 -4.46 12.05
N SER A 31 14.18 -3.88 13.23
CA SER A 31 12.91 -3.88 13.94
C SER A 31 11.89 -2.96 13.25
N PHE A 32 10.63 -3.20 13.57
CA PHE A 32 9.55 -2.29 13.22
C PHE A 32 9.83 -0.86 13.76
N PRO A 33 9.63 0.23 12.98
CA PRO A 33 9.00 0.34 11.65
C PRO A 33 9.95 0.33 10.46
N TRP A 34 11.26 0.19 10.68
CA TRP A 34 12.30 0.37 9.64
C TRP A 34 12.22 -0.66 8.52
N SER A 35 11.90 -1.90 8.87
CA SER A 35 11.64 -3.00 7.92
C SER A 35 10.55 -2.64 6.91
N ILE A 36 9.54 -1.88 7.33
CA ILE A 36 8.42 -1.48 6.48
C ILE A 36 8.81 -0.32 5.59
N HIS A 37 9.52 0.68 6.13
CA HIS A 37 10.04 1.77 5.29
C HIS A 37 10.91 1.24 4.17
N LEU A 38 11.79 0.28 4.45
CA LEU A 38 12.68 -0.32 3.46
C LEU A 38 11.92 -1.06 2.35
N LYS A 39 10.80 -1.72 2.68
CA LYS A 39 9.90 -2.33 1.68
C LYS A 39 9.09 -1.31 0.89
N LEU A 40 8.77 -0.15 1.47
CA LEU A 40 8.03 0.90 0.80
C LEU A 40 8.88 1.73 -0.16
N THR A 41 10.18 1.88 0.10
CA THR A 41 11.07 2.69 -0.73
C THR A 41 11.64 1.97 -1.95
N SER A 42 11.64 0.63 -1.97
CA SER A 42 12.30 -0.15 -3.04
C SER A 42 11.48 -1.37 -3.45
N SER A 43 11.24 -1.51 -4.76
CA SER A 43 10.63 -2.71 -5.34
C SER A 43 11.47 -3.97 -5.11
N TYR A 44 12.82 -3.84 -5.17
CA TYR A 44 13.76 -4.93 -4.93
C TYR A 44 13.61 -5.51 -3.51
N PHE A 45 13.61 -4.65 -2.49
CA PHE A 45 13.42 -5.10 -1.12
C PHE A 45 12.00 -5.60 -0.87
N ASN A 46 11.01 -5.04 -1.55
CA ASN A 46 9.65 -5.54 -1.45
C ASN A 46 9.52 -6.99 -1.95
N SER A 47 10.23 -7.38 -3.01
CA SER A 47 10.25 -8.76 -3.52
C SER A 47 11.18 -9.69 -2.74
N LEU A 48 12.32 -9.19 -2.25
CA LEU A 48 13.31 -10.01 -1.54
C LEU A 48 12.86 -10.37 -0.11
N LEU A 49 12.20 -9.43 0.57
CA LEU A 49 11.90 -9.56 1.99
C LEU A 49 10.59 -10.31 2.25
N PRO A 50 10.52 -11.14 3.32
CA PRO A 50 9.33 -11.90 3.65
C PRO A 50 8.09 -11.00 3.78
N GLY A 51 6.93 -11.54 3.42
CA GLY A 51 5.66 -10.83 3.47
C GLY A 51 5.39 -10.25 4.86
N LEU A 52 4.99 -8.97 4.92
CA LEU A 52 4.63 -8.35 6.19
C LEU A 52 3.31 -8.91 6.67
N SER A 53 3.21 -9.22 7.97
CA SER A 53 1.92 -9.61 8.53
C SER A 53 1.00 -8.40 8.55
N HIS A 54 -0.30 -8.65 8.52
CA HIS A 54 -1.27 -7.57 8.62
C HIS A 54 -1.20 -6.84 9.99
N GLN A 55 -0.79 -7.53 11.05
CA GLN A 55 -0.58 -6.89 12.35
C GLN A 55 0.59 -5.91 12.30
N ASP A 56 1.68 -6.26 11.63
CA ASP A 56 2.84 -5.37 11.47
C ASP A 56 2.44 -4.09 10.72
N LEU A 57 1.62 -4.22 9.67
CA LEU A 57 1.09 -3.06 8.93
C LEU A 57 0.18 -2.18 9.78
N LEU A 58 -0.64 -2.76 10.65
CA LEU A 58 -1.48 -1.98 11.57
C LEU A 58 -0.66 -1.25 12.63
N GLN A 59 0.46 -1.82 13.07
CA GLN A 59 1.41 -1.07 13.89
C GLN A 59 2.10 0.02 13.06
N ALA A 60 2.47 -0.27 11.80
CA ALA A 60 3.14 0.65 10.84
C ALA A 60 2.37 1.93 10.63
N GLU A 61 1.07 1.76 10.49
CA GLU A 61 0.12 2.84 10.39
C GLU A 61 0.23 3.82 11.57
N LYS A 62 0.59 3.37 12.77
CA LYS A 62 0.73 4.28 13.93
C LYS A 62 2.02 5.11 13.90
N SER A 63 2.95 4.81 13.00
CA SER A 63 4.20 5.57 12.90
C SER A 63 3.95 7.02 12.50
N ARG A 64 4.88 7.92 12.88
CA ARG A 64 4.84 9.33 12.46
C ARG A 64 4.85 9.46 10.94
N TYR A 65 5.65 8.65 10.26
CA TYR A 65 5.74 8.62 8.80
C TYR A 65 4.38 8.29 8.16
N ALA A 66 3.74 7.19 8.58
CA ALA A 66 2.45 6.78 8.04
C ALA A 66 1.31 7.74 8.42
N THR A 67 1.41 8.42 9.56
CA THR A 67 0.43 9.44 9.97
C THR A 67 0.57 10.69 9.12
N PHE A 68 1.80 11.19 8.93
CA PHE A 68 2.11 12.37 8.12
C PHE A 68 1.74 12.17 6.65
N ARG A 69 2.00 10.98 6.09
CA ARG A 69 1.68 10.64 4.70
C ARG A 69 0.25 10.10 4.50
N HIS A 70 -0.58 10.10 5.55
CA HIS A 70 -1.94 9.53 5.54
C HIS A 70 -2.02 8.11 4.95
N LEU A 71 -1.09 7.24 5.35
CA LEU A 71 -1.03 5.84 4.92
C LEU A 71 -1.82 4.94 5.87
N TYR A 72 -2.51 3.94 5.32
CA TYR A 72 -3.35 2.97 6.05
C TYR A 72 -3.08 1.54 5.57
N ALA A 73 -3.22 0.58 6.49
CA ALA A 73 -3.03 -0.84 6.21
C ALA A 73 -4.21 -1.43 5.45
N CYS A 74 -3.94 -2.10 4.33
CA CYS A 74 -4.89 -2.95 3.63
C CYS A 74 -4.69 -4.42 4.02
N ARG A 75 -5.75 -5.08 4.47
CA ARG A 75 -5.72 -6.51 4.83
C ARG A 75 -5.53 -7.44 3.63
N CYS A 76 -5.99 -7.03 2.46
CA CYS A 76 -6.02 -7.89 1.28
C CYS A 76 -4.67 -7.94 0.57
N CYS A 77 -4.12 -6.79 0.17
CA CYS A 77 -2.83 -6.73 -0.51
C CYS A 77 -1.62 -6.69 0.44
N LEU A 78 -1.84 -6.66 1.76
CA LEU A 78 -0.78 -6.57 2.78
C LEU A 78 0.23 -5.43 2.50
N ARG A 79 -0.30 -4.24 2.18
CA ARG A 79 0.48 -3.02 1.93
C ARG A 79 -0.10 -1.84 2.69
N LEU A 80 0.75 -0.86 3.02
CA LEU A 80 0.32 0.48 3.38
C LEU A 80 -0.04 1.25 2.11
N ARG A 81 -1.26 1.78 2.05
CA ARG A 81 -1.77 2.57 0.92
C ARG A 81 -2.21 3.94 1.42
N SER A 82 -2.16 4.95 0.56
CA SER A 82 -2.60 6.31 0.89
C SER A 82 -4.12 6.39 1.05
N ALA A 83 -4.60 7.43 1.73
CA ALA A 83 -6.02 7.59 2.09
C ALA A 83 -6.96 7.65 0.87
N ASP A 84 -6.51 8.25 -0.22
CA ASP A 84 -7.17 8.28 -1.54
C ASP A 84 -7.37 6.88 -2.15
N GLN A 85 -6.65 5.86 -1.70
CA GLN A 85 -6.85 4.49 -2.16
C GLN A 85 -7.88 3.72 -1.33
N PHE A 86 -8.56 4.37 -0.40
CA PHE A 86 -9.63 3.78 0.42
C PHE A 86 -10.93 4.55 0.26
N ALA A 87 -12.04 3.82 0.31
CA ALA A 87 -13.34 4.46 0.45
C ALA A 87 -13.42 5.18 1.81
N ARG A 88 -14.10 6.32 1.87
CA ARG A 88 -14.30 7.13 3.09
C ARG A 88 -14.80 6.28 4.26
N ARG A 89 -15.78 5.41 4.01
CA ARG A 89 -16.33 4.45 5.00
C ARG A 89 -15.30 3.45 5.57
N MET A 90 -14.15 3.29 4.92
CA MET A 90 -13.04 2.45 5.40
C MET A 90 -12.07 3.22 6.29
N LEU A 91 -12.09 4.56 6.28
CA LEU A 91 -11.20 5.39 7.08
C LEU A 91 -11.90 6.03 8.29
N GLU A 92 -13.22 5.87 8.41
CA GLU A 92 -14.05 6.49 9.43
C GLU A 92 -14.52 5.53 10.53
N ARG A 93 -15.03 6.11 11.62
CA ARG A 93 -15.70 5.42 12.74
C ARG A 93 -14.85 4.26 13.27
N ARG A 94 -15.42 3.05 13.38
CA ARG A 94 -14.73 1.86 13.92
C ARG A 94 -13.55 1.40 13.05
N ARG A 95 -13.48 1.83 11.79
CA ARG A 95 -12.39 1.50 10.85
C ARG A 95 -11.34 2.60 10.76
N SER A 96 -11.43 3.66 11.56
CA SER A 96 -10.39 4.70 11.61
C SER A 96 -9.05 4.15 12.12
N ARG A 97 -8.00 4.98 12.06
CA ARG A 97 -6.68 4.64 12.62
C ARG A 97 -6.83 4.30 14.10
N GLY A 98 -6.37 3.13 14.51
CA GLY A 98 -6.54 2.62 15.87
C GLY A 98 -7.95 2.13 16.22
N GLY A 99 -8.92 2.22 15.31
CA GLY A 99 -10.28 1.73 15.52
C GLY A 99 -10.35 0.20 15.64
N ARG A 100 -11.36 -0.31 16.36
CA ARG A 100 -11.54 -1.76 16.60
C ARG A 100 -11.67 -2.60 15.33
N ASP A 101 -12.23 -2.01 14.27
CA ASP A 101 -12.41 -2.63 12.96
C ASP A 101 -11.36 -2.16 11.93
N ALA A 102 -10.30 -1.48 12.35
CA ALA A 102 -9.14 -1.14 11.51
C ALA A 102 -8.61 -2.36 10.74
N ARG A 103 -8.63 -3.53 11.41
CA ARG A 103 -8.20 -4.79 10.82
C ARG A 103 -9.10 -5.33 9.69
N LYS A 104 -10.24 -4.70 9.43
CA LYS A 104 -11.18 -5.10 8.36
C LYS A 104 -11.06 -4.21 7.13
N ARG A 105 -10.13 -3.23 7.12
CA ARG A 105 -9.89 -2.34 5.97
C ARG A 105 -9.34 -3.07 4.76
N PHE A 106 -9.75 -2.61 3.60
CA PHE A 106 -9.21 -2.98 2.30
C PHE A 106 -9.24 -1.76 1.37
N CYS A 107 -8.24 -1.64 0.51
CA CYS A 107 -8.19 -0.58 -0.50
C CYS A 107 -9.25 -0.81 -1.58
N VAL A 108 -9.52 0.23 -2.37
CA VAL A 108 -10.51 0.21 -3.46
C VAL A 108 -10.16 -0.87 -4.48
N GLU A 109 -8.90 -0.95 -4.92
CA GLU A 109 -8.40 -2.01 -5.82
C GLU A 109 -8.79 -3.40 -5.31
N CYS A 110 -8.42 -3.75 -4.08
CA CYS A 110 -8.76 -5.05 -3.49
C CYS A 110 -10.26 -5.26 -3.24
N GLY A 111 -11.06 -4.20 -3.26
CA GLY A 111 -12.50 -4.30 -3.16
C GLY A 111 -13.17 -4.54 -4.52
N LEU A 112 -12.55 -4.04 -5.60
CA LEU A 112 -13.01 -4.20 -6.98
C LEU A 112 -12.54 -5.52 -7.60
N THR A 113 -11.36 -6.01 -7.20
CA THR A 113 -10.83 -7.27 -7.72
C THR A 113 -11.44 -8.47 -6.98
N PRO A 114 -12.04 -9.44 -7.69
CA PRO A 114 -12.46 -10.71 -7.10
C PRO A 114 -11.24 -11.48 -6.58
N ARG A 115 -11.38 -12.16 -5.45
CA ARG A 115 -10.24 -12.85 -4.80
C ARG A 115 -9.88 -14.18 -5.49
N THR A 116 -10.89 -14.80 -6.09
CA THR A 116 -10.83 -16.04 -6.87
C THR A 116 -11.94 -15.97 -7.92
N GLU A 117 -11.88 -16.80 -8.95
CA GLU A 117 -12.88 -16.86 -10.02
C GLU A 117 -14.31 -17.06 -9.50
N SER A 118 -14.47 -17.76 -8.38
CA SER A 118 -15.77 -18.06 -7.76
C SER A 118 -16.22 -17.04 -6.71
N GLN A 119 -15.39 -16.04 -6.37
CA GLN A 119 -15.71 -15.10 -5.30
C GLN A 119 -15.92 -13.69 -5.83
N GLU A 120 -17.12 -13.16 -5.62
CA GLU A 120 -17.48 -11.79 -6.02
C GLU A 120 -16.57 -10.73 -5.38
N ALA A 121 -16.43 -9.62 -6.11
CA ALA A 121 -15.81 -8.40 -5.60
C ALA A 121 -16.54 -7.89 -4.35
N ARG A 122 -15.82 -7.26 -3.43
CA ARG A 122 -16.40 -6.72 -2.19
C ARG A 122 -17.25 -5.47 -2.45
N TYR A 123 -16.93 -4.74 -3.51
CA TYR A 123 -17.82 -3.76 -4.10
C TYR A 123 -18.58 -4.46 -5.22
N GLY A 124 -19.88 -4.69 -5.02
CA GLY A 124 -20.75 -5.23 -6.07
C GLY A 124 -20.90 -4.26 -7.23
N ARG A 125 -21.50 -4.71 -8.34
CA ARG A 125 -21.78 -3.85 -9.51
C ARG A 125 -22.68 -2.68 -9.12
N GLY A 126 -22.36 -1.49 -9.65
CA GLY A 126 -23.13 -0.27 -9.34
C GLY A 126 -22.97 0.23 -7.91
N ALA A 127 -22.02 -0.30 -7.13
CA ALA A 127 -21.75 0.19 -5.80
C ALA A 127 -21.15 1.60 -5.87
N ILE A 128 -21.71 2.50 -5.06
CA ILE A 128 -21.20 3.87 -4.91
C ILE A 128 -20.05 3.85 -3.92
N ILE A 129 -18.88 4.33 -4.35
CA ILE A 129 -17.64 4.39 -3.59
C ILE A 129 -17.27 5.87 -3.44
N ASP A 130 -17.40 6.40 -2.23
CA ASP A 130 -16.92 7.74 -1.88
C ASP A 130 -15.41 7.69 -1.58
N ILE A 131 -14.61 8.42 -2.35
CA ILE A 131 -13.18 8.63 -2.14
C ILE A 131 -12.93 10.13 -2.02
N GLN A 132 -12.54 10.59 -0.82
CA GLN A 132 -12.26 12.00 -0.55
C GLN A 132 -13.39 12.97 -0.96
N GLY A 133 -14.65 12.53 -0.91
CA GLY A 133 -15.80 13.34 -1.30
C GLY A 133 -16.19 13.23 -2.78
N VAL A 134 -15.42 12.49 -3.60
CA VAL A 134 -15.76 12.16 -4.98
C VAL A 134 -16.44 10.80 -5.02
N LEU A 135 -17.60 10.73 -5.69
CA LEU A 135 -18.38 9.50 -5.83
C LEU A 135 -17.99 8.76 -7.12
N TYR A 136 -17.58 7.51 -6.97
CA TYR A 136 -17.29 6.59 -8.06
C TYR A 136 -18.33 5.47 -8.10
N VAL A 137 -18.62 4.94 -9.28
CA VAL A 137 -19.49 3.77 -9.45
C VAL A 137 -18.65 2.61 -9.95
N SER A 138 -18.73 1.45 -9.29
CA SER A 138 -18.05 0.24 -9.74
C SER A 138 -18.72 -0.33 -11.00
N GLU A 139 -18.03 -0.17 -12.13
CA GLU A 139 -18.40 -0.80 -13.40
C GLU A 139 -17.85 -2.24 -13.48
N SER A 140 -18.46 -3.05 -14.34
CA SER A 140 -18.06 -4.44 -14.53
C SER A 140 -16.95 -4.55 -15.55
N ALA A 141 -16.02 -5.51 -15.38
CA ALA A 141 -15.04 -5.86 -16.40
C ALA A 141 -15.65 -6.55 -17.64
N ASP A 142 -16.94 -6.89 -17.58
CA ASP A 142 -17.67 -7.46 -18.71
C ASP A 142 -18.21 -6.32 -19.57
N GLY A 143 -17.38 -5.90 -20.52
CA GLY A 143 -17.71 -4.85 -21.47
C GLY A 143 -18.85 -5.26 -22.40
N GLU A 144 -20.01 -4.67 -22.17
CA GLU A 144 -20.90 -4.23 -23.24
C GLU A 144 -21.38 -2.82 -22.87
N GLY A 145 -20.58 -1.84 -23.29
CA GLY A 145 -20.81 -0.43 -23.00
C GLY A 145 -22.13 0.03 -23.59
N ARG A 146 -23.06 0.44 -22.72
CA ARG A 146 -24.15 1.35 -23.08
C ARG A 146 -23.98 2.61 -22.26
N GLU A 147 -23.35 3.59 -22.90
CA GLU A 147 -23.31 4.98 -22.48
C GLU A 147 -24.75 5.44 -22.25
N ARG A 148 -25.09 5.77 -20.99
CA ARG A 148 -26.36 6.41 -20.66
C ARG A 148 -26.06 7.82 -20.22
N ASP A 149 -26.25 8.74 -21.17
CA ASP A 149 -26.36 10.18 -20.93
C ASP A 149 -27.39 10.44 -19.83
N PHE A 150 -26.92 10.78 -18.64
CA PHE A 150 -27.76 11.34 -17.59
C PHE A 150 -28.01 12.82 -17.92
N ARG A 151 -28.99 13.09 -18.80
CA ARG A 151 -29.63 14.41 -18.83
C ARG A 151 -30.52 14.51 -17.60
N GLY A 152 -30.09 15.32 -16.63
CA GLY A 152 -30.91 15.72 -15.50
C GLY A 152 -32.10 16.53 -15.99
N SER A 153 -33.31 16.01 -15.77
CA SER A 153 -34.53 16.81 -15.79
C SER A 153 -34.77 17.33 -14.38
N GLY A 154 -34.50 18.62 -14.17
CA GLY A 154 -35.04 19.36 -13.05
C GLY A 154 -36.52 19.68 -13.33
N GLY A 155 -37.37 19.38 -12.36
CA GLY A 155 -38.76 19.81 -12.26
C GLY A 155 -39.05 20.14 -10.81
#